data_AF-A0A972M3V1-F1
#
_entry.id   AF-A0A972M3V1-F1
#
_cell.length_a   1.000
_cell.length_b   1.000
_cell.length_c   1.000
_cell.angle_alpha   90.00
_cell.angle_beta   90.00
_cell.angle_gamma   90.00
#
_symmetry.space_group_name_H-M   'P 1'
#
loop_
_entity.id
_entity.type
_entity.pdbx_description
1 polymer ?
#
loop_
_entity_poly.entity_id
_entity_poly.type
_entity_poly.pdbx_seq_one_letter_code
_entity_poly.pdbx_strand_id
1 'polypeptide(L)' 'MKDSTLLTQQVKDLETKRKNGEIDTRQFYIGLLDILANLKDALANENISEADVKKQIPLLLVFIKSQITDMENRGH' A
#
# COMPACT_ATOMS: atom_id res chain seq x y z
N MET A 1 6.65 4.75 14.55
CA MET A 1 6.45 6.21 14.34
C MET A 1 7.33 6.81 13.26
N LYS A 2 8.60 6.41 13.08
CA LYS A 2 9.43 6.92 11.97
C LYS A 2 8.95 6.39 10.60
N ASP A 3 8.51 5.13 10.56
CA ASP A 3 8.10 4.47 9.31
C ASP A 3 6.78 5.02 8.77
N SER A 4 5.82 5.35 9.64
CA SER A 4 4.55 5.96 9.22
C SER A 4 4.76 7.32 8.55
N THR A 5 5.69 8.13 9.05
CA THR A 5 6.05 9.42 8.46
C THR A 5 6.74 9.24 7.12
N LEU A 6 7.66 8.27 7.01
CA LEU A 6 8.34 7.95 5.77
C LEU A 6 7.35 7.46 4.69
N LEU A 7 6.47 6.51 5.02
CA LEU A 7 5.44 6.00 4.11
C LEU A 7 4.49 7.12 3.66
N THR A 8 4.10 8.01 4.57
CA THR A 8 3.26 9.18 4.23
C THR A 8 3.99 10.10 3.24
N GLN A 9 5.29 10.32 3.44
CA GLN A 9 6.08 11.14 2.53
C GLN A 9 6.22 10.47 1.15
N GLN A 10 6.49 9.16 1.11
CA GLN A 10 6.58 8.39 -0.13
C GLN A 10 5.29 8.48 -0.96
N VAL A 11 4.13 8.38 -0.31
CA VAL A 11 2.82 8.55 -0.98
C VAL A 11 2.70 9.96 -1.55
N LYS A 12 2.96 11.01 -0.75
CA LYS A 12 2.85 12.41 -1.20
C LYS A 12 3.78 12.73 -2.37
N ASP A 13 5.02 12.22 -2.31
CA ASP A 13 6.00 12.43 -3.38
C ASP A 13 5.54 11.75 -4.67
N LEU A 14 5.04 10.51 -4.57
CA LEU A 14 4.54 9.76 -5.72
C LEU A 14 3.31 10.43 -6.35
N GLU A 15 2.36 10.89 -5.53
CA GLU A 15 1.18 11.65 -5.97
C GLU A 15 1.59 12.96 -6.65
N THR A 16 2.56 13.69 -6.10
CA THR A 16 3.07 14.94 -6.66
C THR A 16 3.70 14.71 -8.04
N LYS A 17 4.58 13.71 -8.15
CA LYS A 17 5.19 13.32 -9.43
C LYS A 17 4.13 12.98 -10.48
N ARG A 18 3.09 12.23 -10.10
CA ARG A 18 2.00 11.88 -11.02
C ARG A 18 1.21 13.11 -11.45
N LYS A 19 0.88 14.00 -10.51
CA LYS A 19 0.15 15.25 -10.77
C LYS A 19 0.91 16.19 -11.71
N ASN A 20 2.24 16.24 -11.57
CA ASN A 20 3.12 17.05 -12.41
C ASN A 20 3.40 16.42 -13.80
N GLY A 21 2.95 15.19 -14.05
CA GLY A 21 3.23 14.47 -15.28
C GLY A 21 4.66 13.95 -15.38
N GLU A 22 5.41 13.93 -14.27
CA GLU A 22 6.79 13.42 -14.21
C GLU A 22 6.84 11.88 -14.36
N ILE A 23 5.73 11.21 -14.04
CA ILE A 23 5.57 9.77 -14.20
C ILE A 23 4.22 9.44 -14.86
N ASP A 24 4.24 8.39 -15.68
CA ASP A 24 3.04 7.86 -16.33
C ASP A 24 2.20 6.99 -15.38
N THR A 25 1.04 6.52 -15.87
CA THR A 25 0.12 5.68 -15.08
C THR A 25 0.75 4.36 -14.65
N ARG A 26 1.59 3.75 -15.49
CA ARG A 26 2.22 2.45 -15.18
C ARG A 26 3.30 2.62 -14.12
N GLN A 27 4.12 3.67 -14.23
CA GLN A 27 5.12 4.03 -13.24
C GLN A 27 4.47 4.39 -11.90
N PHE A 28 3.35 5.12 -11.92
CA PHE A 28 2.57 5.41 -10.71
C PHE A 28 2.02 4.13 -10.06
N TYR A 29 1.46 3.21 -10.85
CA TYR A 29 0.98 1.92 -10.36
C TYR A 29 2.11 1.10 -9.70
N ILE A 30 3.28 0.99 -10.35
CA ILE A 30 4.44 0.30 -9.79
C ILE A 30 4.88 0.95 -8.47
N GLY A 31 4.95 2.28 -8.41
CA GLY A 31 5.31 3.00 -7.19
C GLY A 31 4.34 2.74 -6.02
N LEU A 32 3.04 2.58 -6.30
CA LEU A 32 2.07 2.22 -5.26
C LEU A 32 2.30 0.79 -4.73
N LEU A 33 2.71 -0.15 -5.60
CA LEU A 33 3.06 -1.51 -5.19
C LEU A 33 4.34 -1.52 -4.32
N ASP A 34 5.33 -0.70 -4.65
CA ASP A 34 6.55 -0.57 -3.85
C ASP A 34 6.24 0.00 -2.45
N ILE A 35 5.36 1.00 -2.37
CA ILE A 35 4.89 1.54 -1.09
C ILE A 35 4.13 0.47 -0.29
N LEU A 36 3.32 -0.37 -0.95
CA LEU A 36 2.62 -1.47 -0.30
C LEU A 36 3.59 -2.52 0.27
N ALA A 37 4.68 -2.82 -0.43
CA ALA A 37 5.73 -3.70 0.06
C ALA A 37 6.41 -3.11 1.32
N ASN A 38 6.74 -1.81 1.29
CA ASN A 38 7.30 -1.12 2.46
C ASN A 38 6.30 -1.08 3.63
N LEU A 39 5.02 -0.88 3.36
CA LEU A 39 3.96 -0.91 4.39
C LEU A 39 3.88 -2.30 5.03
N LYS A 40 3.95 -3.37 4.24
CA LYS A 40 3.98 -4.75 4.74
C LYS A 40 5.13 -4.95 5.73
N ASP A 41 6.33 -4.50 5.37
CA ASP A 41 7.51 -4.62 6.24
C ASP A 41 7.39 -3.76 7.52
N ALA A 42 6.84 -2.55 7.41
CA ALA A 42 6.61 -1.69 8.57
C ALA A 42 5.59 -2.29 9.55
N LEU A 43 4.47 -2.83 9.05
CA LEU A 43 3.44 -3.46 9.87
C LEU A 43 3.92 -4.77 10.51
N ALA A 44 4.70 -5.57 9.79
CA ALA A 44 5.23 -6.84 10.31
C ALA A 44 6.23 -6.64 11.45
N ASN A 45 6.95 -5.53 11.45
CA ASN A 45 7.91 -5.17 12.51
C ASN A 45 7.29 -4.31 13.62
N GLU A 46 6.00 -4.01 13.52
CA GLU A 46 5.31 -3.18 14.50
C GLU A 46 5.07 -3.96 15.80
N ASN A 47 5.44 -3.37 16.94
CA ASN A 47 5.11 -3.94 18.24
C ASN A 47 3.70 -3.49 18.67
N ILE A 48 2.68 -4.21 18.20
CA ILE A 48 1.26 -3.92 18.48
C ILE A 48 0.59 -4.99 19.34
N SER A 49 -0.50 -4.60 19.99
CA SER A 49 -1.29 -5.52 20.81
C SER A 49 -2.07 -6.53 19.95
N GLU A 50 -2.38 -7.70 20.52
CA GLU A 50 -3.24 -8.70 19.85
C GLU A 50 -4.62 -8.11 19.48
N ALA A 51 -5.15 -7.19 20.28
CA ALA A 51 -6.41 -6.52 20.01
C ALA A 51 -6.33 -5.66 18.74
N ASP A 52 -5.19 -5.00 18.48
CA ASP A 52 -4.99 -4.20 17.28
C ASP A 52 -4.71 -5.09 16.06
N VAL A 53 -3.96 -6.19 16.23
CA VAL A 53 -3.80 -7.22 15.18
C VAL A 53 -5.18 -7.73 14.73
N LYS A 54 -6.06 -8.06 15.67
CA LYS A 54 -7.43 -8.53 15.36
C LYS A 54 -8.25 -7.51 14.57
N LYS A 55 -8.03 -6.21 14.76
CA LYS A 55 -8.67 -5.15 13.98
C LYS A 55 -8.07 -5.00 12.58
N GLN A 56 -6.77 -5.26 12.41
CA GLN A 56 -6.08 -5.15 11.11
C GLN A 56 -6.42 -6.30 10.16
N ILE A 57 -6.55 -7.52 10.67
CA ILE A 57 -6.86 -8.73 9.87
C ILE A 57 -8.01 -8.51 8.86
N PRO A 58 -9.22 -8.07 9.27
CA PRO A 58 -10.32 -7.92 8.32
C PRO A 58 -10.05 -6.85 7.25
N LEU A 59 -9.32 -5.77 7.58
CA LEU A 59 -8.96 -4.72 6.63
C LEU A 59 -8.03 -5.27 5.53
N LEU A 60 -6.99 -5.99 5.93
CA LEU A 60 -6.06 -6.64 5.00
C LEU A 60 -6.75 -7.71 4.16
N LEU A 61 -7.66 -8.50 4.76
CA LEU A 61 -8.39 -9.54 4.05
C LEU A 61 -9.28 -8.97 2.94
N VAL A 62 -9.99 -7.88 3.22
CA VAL A 62 -10.84 -7.20 2.22
C VAL A 62 -9.98 -6.66 1.08
N PHE A 63 -8.87 -5.99 1.39
CA PHE A 63 -7.96 -5.45 0.39
C PHE A 63 -7.36 -6.54 -0.50
N ILE A 64 -6.84 -7.63 0.09
CA ILE A 64 -6.23 -8.73 -0.68
C ILE A 64 -7.27 -9.39 -1.58
N LYS A 65 -8.46 -9.68 -1.05
CA LYS A 65 -9.53 -10.30 -1.84
C LYS A 65 -9.95 -9.42 -3.02
N SER A 66 -10.09 -8.11 -2.82
CA SER A 66 -10.45 -7.21 -3.93
C SER A 66 -9.37 -7.21 -5.02
N GLN A 67 -8.09 -7.17 -4.64
CA GLN A 67 -7.01 -7.24 -5.63
C GLN A 67 -6.99 -8.55 -6.41
N ILE A 68 -7.22 -9.69 -5.74
CA ILE A 68 -7.30 -11.01 -6.41
C ILE A 68 -8.47 -11.05 -7.39
N THR A 69 -9.67 -10.65 -6.94
CA THR A 69 -10.85 -10.61 -7.80
C THR A 69 -10.65 -9.68 -9.01
N ASP A 70 -10.08 -8.49 -8.81
CA ASP A 70 -9.77 -7.57 -9.91
C ASP A 70 -8.69 -8.13 -10.83
N MET A 71 -7.74 -8.93 -10.33
CA MET A 71 -6.75 -9.63 -11.17
C MET A 71 -7.41 -10.70 -12.05
N GLU A 72 -8.31 -11.51 -11.50
CA GLU A 72 -9.09 -12.49 -12.25
C GLU A 72 -9.92 -11.81 -13.34
N ASN A 73 -10.61 -10.73 -12.99
CA ASN A 73 -11.42 -9.94 -13.92
C ASN A 73 -10.62 -9.21 -15.01
N ARG A 74 -9.31 -8.97 -14.81
CA ARG A 74 -8.43 -8.38 -15.85
C ARG A 74 -7.95 -9.42 -16.86
N GLY A 75 -7.97 -10.70 -16.50
CA GLY A 75 -7.68 -11.84 -17.37
C GLY A 75 -8.89 -12.35 -18.15
N HIS A 76 -10.04 -11.68 -18.03
CA HIS A 76 -11.30 -11.97 -18.69
C HIS A 76 -11.73 -10.81 -19.58
#